data_AF-A0A963N9Q2-F1
#
_entry.id   AF-A0A963N9Q2-F1
#
_cell.length_a   1.000
_cell.length_b   1.000
_cell.length_c   1.000
_cell.angle_alpha   90.00
_cell.angle_beta   90.00
_cell.angle_gamma   90.00
#
_symmetry.space_group_name_H-M   'P 1'
#
loop_
_entity.id
_entity.type
_entity.pdbx_description
1 polymer ?
#
loop_
_entity_poly.entity_id
_entity_poly.type
_entity_poly.pdbx_seq_one_letter_code
_entity_poly.pdbx_strand_id
1 'polypeptide(L)'
;KAFAHYGIAFTSVDLDSVAYQAGNRGGAIRAVLKSRTGWDTLPQIFIGGEFVGGCTDVFDRLKDGHLAAKLQQLDVTWDASAQTDPYSFLPKWLHPR
;
A
#
# COMPACT_ATOMS: atom_id res chain seq x y z
N LYS A 1 0.78 -8.71 1.73
CA LYS A 1 -0.08 -9.90 1.51
C LYS A 1 -0.90 -9.76 0.24
N ALA A 2 -1.76 -8.74 0.11
CA ALA A 2 -2.52 -8.49 -1.13
C ALA A 2 -1.62 -8.38 -2.38
N PHE A 3 -0.67 -7.44 -2.43
CA PHE A 3 0.21 -7.29 -3.60
C PHE A 3 0.97 -8.56 -3.99
N ALA A 4 1.50 -9.30 -2.99
CA ALA A 4 2.13 -10.59 -3.24
C ALA A 4 1.17 -11.62 -3.86
N HIS A 5 -0.09 -11.65 -3.41
CA HIS A 5 -1.12 -12.55 -3.95
C HIS A 5 -1.46 -12.22 -5.41
N TYR A 6 -1.56 -10.94 -5.76
CA TYR A 6 -1.78 -10.49 -7.14
C TYR A 6 -0.50 -10.49 -7.99
N GLY A 7 0.63 -11.01 -7.50
CA GLY A 7 1.90 -11.00 -8.24
C GLY A 7 2.43 -9.59 -8.54
N ILE A 8 1.95 -8.56 -7.85
CA ILE A 8 2.38 -7.18 -8.03
C ILE A 8 3.73 -7.00 -7.32
N ALA A 9 4.76 -6.60 -8.05
CA ALA A 9 6.05 -6.26 -7.46
C ALA A 9 5.91 -5.02 -6.55
N PHE A 10 6.44 -5.10 -5.33
CA PHE A 10 6.40 -3.99 -4.37
C PHE A 10 7.66 -3.95 -3.51
N THR A 11 7.96 -2.76 -2.98
CA THR A 11 8.98 -2.57 -1.94
C THR A 11 8.30 -2.07 -0.67
N SER A 12 8.58 -2.74 0.46
CA SER A 12 8.13 -2.29 1.77
C SER A 12 9.28 -1.62 2.49
N VAL A 13 9.02 -0.44 3.07
CA VAL A 13 10.00 0.31 3.88
C VAL A 13 9.49 0.37 5.31
N ASP A 14 10.20 -0.28 6.23
CA ASP A 14 9.92 -0.23 7.66
C ASP A 14 10.67 0.94 8.31
N LEU A 15 9.93 2.01 8.59
CA LEU A 15 10.47 3.24 9.19
C LEU A 15 10.87 3.07 10.67
N ASP A 16 10.43 1.98 11.32
CA ASP A 16 10.74 1.70 12.73
C ASP A 16 11.90 0.71 12.87
N SER A 17 12.41 0.19 11.75
CA SER A 17 13.57 -0.70 11.72
C SER A 17 14.84 -0.05 12.26
N VAL A 18 15.77 -0.86 12.77
CA VAL A 18 17.04 -0.40 13.38
C VAL A 18 17.82 0.54 12.46
N ALA A 19 17.83 0.26 11.15
CA ALA A 19 18.52 1.09 10.16
C ALA A 19 17.97 2.52 10.07
N TYR A 20 16.68 2.72 10.38
CA TYR A 20 16.01 4.02 10.33
C TYR A 20 15.92 4.72 11.69
N GLN A 21 16.27 4.05 12.79
CA GLN A 21 16.35 4.68 14.11
C GLN A 21 17.57 5.61 14.24
N ALA A 22 18.67 5.28 13.57
CA ALA A 22 19.88 6.08 13.59
C ALA A 22 19.59 7.54 13.16
N GLY A 23 19.92 8.50 14.03
CA GLY A 23 19.68 9.92 13.79
C GLY A 23 18.21 10.30 13.61
N ASN A 24 17.26 9.51 14.14
CA ASN A 24 15.82 9.73 13.97
C ASN A 24 15.36 9.79 12.50
N ARG A 25 16.01 9.03 11.60
CA ARG A 25 15.70 9.04 10.18
C ARG A 25 14.25 8.61 9.88
N GLY A 26 13.73 7.62 10.60
CA GLY A 26 12.35 7.17 10.50
C GLY A 26 11.36 8.28 10.85
N GLY A 27 11.59 9.00 11.95
CA GLY A 27 10.79 10.16 12.34
C GLY A 27 10.84 11.30 11.31
N ALA A 28 12.02 11.60 10.76
CA ALA A 28 12.17 12.59 9.70
C ALA A 28 11.39 12.22 8.43
N ILE A 29 11.42 10.95 8.01
CA ILE A 29 10.65 10.46 6.87
C ILE A 29 9.14 10.55 7.14
N ARG A 30 8.67 10.17 8.33
CA ARG A 30 7.26 10.31 8.72
C ARG A 30 6.79 11.77 8.61
N ALA A 31 7.60 12.71 9.07
CA ALA A 31 7.28 14.15 8.96
C ALA A 31 7.16 14.60 7.49
N VAL A 32 8.08 14.18 6.62
CA VAL A 32 8.01 14.48 5.19
C VAL A 32 6.80 13.82 4.53
N LEU A 33 6.50 12.56 4.85
CA LEU A 33 5.33 11.86 4.34
C LEU A 33 4.03 12.58 4.70
N LYS A 34 3.88 12.98 5.96
CA LYS A 34 2.74 13.80 6.42
C LYS A 34 2.65 15.12 5.67
N SER A 35 3.76 15.82 5.48
CA SER A 35 3.77 17.08 4.72
C SER A 35 3.40 16.91 3.24
N ARG A 36 3.73 15.76 2.64
CA ARG A 36 3.48 15.50 1.20
C ARG A 36 2.08 14.97 0.92
N THR A 37 1.53 14.17 1.81
CA THR A 37 0.26 13.46 1.61
C THR A 37 -0.89 14.04 2.43
N GLY A 38 -0.59 14.79 3.49
CA GLY A 38 -1.54 15.20 4.51
C GLY A 38 -1.92 14.08 5.50
N TRP A 39 -1.44 12.85 5.31
CA TRP A 39 -1.83 11.70 6.12
C TRP A 39 -0.82 11.41 7.22
N ASP A 40 -1.31 11.12 8.42
CA ASP A 40 -0.49 10.83 9.60
C ASP A 40 -0.36 9.32 9.88
N THR A 41 -1.14 8.49 9.17
CA THR A 41 -1.23 7.05 9.39
C THR A 41 -0.37 6.28 8.40
N LEU A 42 0.10 5.10 8.82
CA LEU A 42 0.72 4.09 7.98
C LEU A 42 -0.19 2.86 7.87
N PRO A 43 -0.06 2.04 6.81
CA PRO A 43 0.84 2.22 5.66
C PRO A 43 0.41 3.38 4.76
N GLN A 44 1.38 4.09 4.17
CA GLN A 44 1.15 5.00 3.03
C GLN A 44 1.66 4.32 1.77
N ILE A 45 0.77 4.11 0.81
CA ILE A 45 1.06 3.35 -0.41
C ILE A 45 1.23 4.33 -1.56
N PHE A 46 2.26 4.08 -2.37
CA PHE A 46 2.56 4.86 -3.57
C PHE A 46 2.66 3.92 -4.78
N ILE A 47 2.09 4.34 -5.90
CA ILE A 47 2.09 3.57 -7.16
C ILE A 47 2.45 4.52 -8.30
N GLY A 48 3.52 4.22 -9.04
CA GLY A 48 4.04 5.11 -10.07
C GLY A 48 4.46 6.50 -9.54
N GLY A 49 4.88 6.57 -8.27
CA GLY A 49 5.25 7.83 -7.61
C GLY A 49 4.08 8.66 -7.05
N GLU A 50 2.84 8.23 -7.28
CA GLU A 50 1.63 8.90 -6.78
C GLU A 50 1.17 8.28 -5.46
N PHE A 51 0.76 9.12 -4.50
CA PHE A 51 0.15 8.65 -3.26
C PHE A 51 -1.27 8.13 -3.53
N VAL A 52 -1.55 6.88 -3.15
CA VAL A 52 -2.85 6.23 -3.42
C VAL A 52 -3.72 6.02 -2.17
N GLY A 53 -3.17 6.26 -0.98
CA GLY A 53 -3.86 6.06 0.30
C GLY A 53 -3.23 4.99 1.19
N GLY A 54 -4.04 4.39 2.04
CA GLY A 54 -3.69 3.30 2.95
C GLY A 54 -4.16 1.94 2.46
N CYS A 55 -4.22 0.98 3.39
CA CYS A 55 -4.52 -0.42 3.08
C CYS A 55 -5.92 -0.60 2.47
N THR A 56 -6.95 0.02 3.06
CA THR A 56 -8.34 -0.11 2.59
C THR A 56 -8.58 0.63 1.29
N ASP A 57 -7.95 1.80 1.08
CA ASP A 57 -8.04 2.53 -0.19
C ASP A 57 -7.55 1.70 -1.37
N VAL A 58 -6.45 0.95 -1.17
CA VAL A 58 -5.94 0.03 -2.19
C VAL A 58 -6.87 -1.17 -2.38
N PHE A 59 -7.54 -1.64 -1.34
CA PHE A 59 -8.50 -2.75 -1.44
C PHE A 59 -9.75 -2.34 -2.22
N ASP A 60 -10.24 -1.11 -2.00
CA ASP A 60 -11.35 -0.54 -2.76
C ASP A 60 -10.97 -0.38 -4.23
N ARG A 61 -9.77 0.16 -4.49
CA ARG A 61 -9.22 0.29 -5.85
C ARG A 61 -8.98 -1.04 -6.57
N LEU A 62 -8.71 -2.11 -5.82
CA LEU A 62 -8.64 -3.47 -6.36
C LEU A 62 -10.04 -3.96 -6.76
N LYS A 63 -11.05 -3.72 -5.90
CA LYS A 63 -12.44 -4.16 -6.13
C LYS A 63 -13.10 -3.45 -7.30
N ASP A 64 -12.86 -2.16 -7.47
CA ASP A 64 -13.49 -1.34 -8.50
C ASP A 64 -12.72 -1.30 -9.83
N GLY A 65 -11.55 -1.94 -9.89
CA GLY A 65 -10.70 -2.04 -11.08
C GLY A 65 -9.77 -0.85 -11.33
N HIS A 66 -9.81 0.22 -10.52
CA HIS A 66 -8.93 1.37 -10.70
C HIS A 66 -7.44 1.00 -10.54
N LEU A 67 -7.12 0.06 -9.64
CA LEU A 67 -5.73 -0.39 -9.50
C LEU A 67 -5.25 -1.13 -10.76
N ALA A 68 -6.08 -2.01 -11.32
CA ALA A 68 -5.74 -2.73 -12.55
C ALA A 68 -5.48 -1.75 -13.71
N ALA A 69 -6.35 -0.76 -13.89
CA ALA A 69 -6.16 0.29 -14.90
C ALA A 69 -4.85 1.06 -14.68
N LYS A 70 -4.53 1.43 -13.43
CA LYS A 70 -3.29 2.15 -13.11
C LYS A 70 -2.04 1.30 -13.38
N LEU A 71 -2.05 0.02 -13.04
CA LEU A 71 -0.93 -0.87 -13.30
C LEU A 71 -0.74 -1.09 -14.81
N GLN A 72 -1.83 -1.17 -15.58
CA GLN A 72 -1.76 -1.27 -17.05
C GLN A 72 -1.10 -0.04 -17.66
N GLN A 73 -1.47 1.15 -17.20
CA GLN A 73 -0.89 2.41 -17.66
C GLN A 73 0.61 2.52 -17.36
N LEU A 74 1.08 1.86 -16.30
CA LEU A 74 2.47 1.86 -15.86
C LEU A 74 3.27 0.66 -16.40
N ASP A 75 2.66 -0.19 -17.23
CA ASP A 75 3.26 -1.43 -17.75
C ASP A 75 3.81 -2.35 -16.65
N VAL A 76 3.12 -2.40 -15.50
CA VAL A 76 3.46 -3.29 -14.40
C VAL A 76 2.79 -4.63 -14.65
N THR A 77 3.51 -5.74 -14.50
CA THR A 77 2.91 -7.08 -14.58
C THR A 77 2.18 -7.43 -13.27
N TRP A 78 0.99 -8.03 -13.37
CA TRP A 78 0.27 -8.62 -12.25
C TRP A 78 -0.58 -9.82 -12.70
N ASP A 79 -1.03 -10.63 -11.75
CA ASP A 79 -1.98 -11.72 -11.97
C ASP A 79 -3.42 -11.17 -12.01
N ALA A 80 -3.92 -10.91 -13.22
CA ALA A 80 -5.28 -10.46 -13.44
C ALA A 80 -6.34 -11.56 -13.23
N SER A 81 -5.93 -12.82 -13.09
CA SER A 81 -6.84 -13.94 -12.87
C SER A 81 -7.19 -14.16 -11.39
N ALA A 82 -6.46 -13.50 -10.48
CA ALA A 82 -6.69 -13.59 -9.04
C ALA A 82 -8.07 -13.02 -8.65
N GLN A 83 -9.03 -13.91 -8.41
CA GLN A 83 -10.38 -13.60 -7.94
C GLN A 83 -10.49 -13.81 -6.42
N THR A 84 -9.87 -12.92 -5.66
CA THR A 84 -9.95 -12.92 -4.19
C THR A 84 -10.53 -11.60 -3.71
N ASP A 85 -11.43 -11.63 -2.72
CA ASP A 85 -11.86 -10.40 -2.06
C ASP A 85 -10.66 -9.80 -1.30
N PRO A 86 -10.18 -8.59 -1.63
CA PRO A 86 -9.06 -7.95 -0.94
C PRO A 86 -9.27 -7.80 0.58
N TYR A 87 -10.52 -7.65 1.04
CA TYR A 87 -10.82 -7.54 2.46
C TYR A 87 -10.55 -8.84 3.22
N SER A 88 -10.52 -10.00 2.55
CA SER A 88 -10.15 -11.29 3.18
C SER A 88 -8.72 -11.32 3.71
N PHE A 89 -7.87 -10.37 3.31
CA PHE A 89 -6.51 -10.21 3.84
C PHE A 89 -6.47 -9.50 5.19
N LEU A 90 -7.57 -8.87 5.62
CA LEU A 90 -7.67 -8.25 6.94
C LEU A 90 -7.76 -9.33 8.04
N PRO A 91 -7.29 -9.02 9.26
CA PRO A 91 -7.48 -9.91 10.38
C PRO A 91 -8.97 -10.13 10.68
N LYS A 92 -9.32 -11.34 11.12
CA LYS A 92 -10.72 -11.70 11.41
C LYS A 92 -11.42 -10.78 12.43
N TRP A 93 -10.66 -10.15 13.32
CA TRP A 93 -11.19 -9.22 14.33
C TRP A 93 -11.57 -7.85 13.76
N LEU A 94 -11.22 -7.54 12.50
CA LEU A 94 -11.49 -6.28 11.83
C LEU A 94 -12.72 -6.33 10.89
N HIS A 95 -13.24 -7.53 10.60
CA HIS A 95 -14.49 -7.65 9.84
C HIS A 95 -15.67 -7.17 10.72
N PRO A 96 -16.62 -6.40 10.17
CA PRO A 96 -17.85 -6.09 10.87
C PRO A 96 -18.51 -7.39 11.34
N ARG A 97 -19.01 -7.41 12.57
CA ARG A 97 -19.79 -8.55 13.09
C ARG A 97 -21.13 -8.64 12.38
#